data_AF-A0A966YID3-F1
#
_entry.id   AF-A0A966YID3-F1
#
_cell.length_a   1.000
_cell.length_b   1.000
_cell.length_c   1.000
_cell.angle_alpha   90.00
_cell.angle_beta   90.00
_cell.angle_gamma   90.00
#
_symmetry.space_group_name_H-M   'P 1'
#
loop_
_entity.id
_entity.type
_entity.pdbx_description
1 polymer ?
#
loop_
_entity_poly.entity_id
_entity_poly.type
_entity_poly.pdbx_seq_one_letter_code
_entity_poly.pdbx_strand_id
1 'polypeptide(L)'
;MSITSSQRDATGTAASSRLTLAMAADRLDAAVLMISRAAAGLFLLLTAAILVHVVLRYAAGINLVWLEELHWQLYAFLATLGVASAAATNSHVRLDLLHPRFSRRTKAFIEVVGQGLFVLPLTVLIGWHGWLSVAQAFAINERSVNEQGLPFT
;
A
#
# COMPACT_ATOMS: atom_id res chain seq x y z
N MET A 1 -45.35 21.40 21.61
CA MET A 1 -45.38 20.53 20.41
C MET A 1 -44.25 20.87 19.42
N SER A 2 -43.02 21.18 19.88
CA SER A 2 -41.93 21.73 19.03
C SER A 2 -40.57 21.04 19.17
N ILE A 3 -40.45 19.94 19.96
CA ILE A 3 -39.16 19.28 20.27
C ILE A 3 -38.89 18.08 19.33
N THR A 4 -39.89 17.62 18.56
CA THR A 4 -39.80 16.39 17.76
C THR A 4 -39.24 16.58 16.34
N SER A 5 -39.30 17.79 15.77
CA SER A 5 -38.75 18.09 14.43
C SER A 5 -37.22 18.21 14.44
N SER A 6 -36.66 18.91 15.44
CA SER A 6 -35.20 19.14 15.55
C SER A 6 -34.39 17.86 15.78
N GLN A 7 -34.95 16.85 16.46
CA GLN A 7 -34.31 15.53 16.64
C GLN A 7 -34.29 14.67 15.37
N ARG A 8 -35.24 14.88 14.45
CA ARG A 8 -35.28 14.21 13.13
C ARG A 8 -34.24 14.78 12.17
N ASP A 9 -34.01 16.09 12.24
CA ASP A 9 -33.06 16.77 11.35
C ASP A 9 -31.60 16.45 11.75
N ALA A 10 -31.27 16.44 13.05
CA ALA A 10 -29.93 16.12 13.54
C ALA A 10 -29.51 14.66 13.28
N THR A 11 -30.47 13.72 13.34
CA THR A 11 -30.22 12.31 13.01
C THR A 11 -30.09 12.08 11.50
N GLY A 12 -30.80 12.86 10.68
CA GLY A 12 -30.67 12.86 9.22
C GLY A 12 -29.31 13.37 8.72
N THR A 13 -28.79 14.46 9.28
CA THR A 13 -27.47 15.00 8.91
C THR A 13 -26.32 14.07 9.35
N ALA A 14 -26.40 13.49 10.55
CA ALA A 14 -25.39 12.54 11.01
C ALA A 14 -25.39 11.23 10.18
N ALA A 15 -26.56 10.79 9.69
CA ALA A 15 -26.67 9.64 8.81
C ALA A 15 -26.12 9.93 7.40
N SER A 16 -26.36 11.12 6.84
CA SER A 16 -25.85 11.49 5.52
C SER A 16 -24.33 11.63 5.50
N SER A 17 -23.72 12.23 6.54
CA SER A 17 -22.25 12.32 6.64
C SER A 17 -21.58 10.95 6.74
N ARG A 18 -22.17 10.00 7.48
CA ARG A 18 -21.65 8.62 7.57
C ARG A 18 -21.71 7.91 6.22
N LEU A 19 -22.77 8.13 5.45
CA LEU A 19 -22.93 7.57 4.12
C LEU A 19 -21.89 8.15 3.15
N THR A 20 -21.64 9.46 3.19
CA THR A 20 -20.61 10.08 2.34
C THR A 20 -19.20 9.56 2.66
N LEU A 21 -18.87 9.42 3.95
CA LEU A 21 -17.56 8.86 4.35
C LEU A 21 -17.40 7.40 3.93
N ALA A 22 -18.44 6.59 4.07
CA ALA A 22 -18.42 5.19 3.62
C ALA A 22 -18.22 5.08 2.11
N MET A 23 -18.98 5.86 1.32
CA MET A 23 -18.84 5.87 -0.14
C MET A 23 -17.47 6.36 -0.61
N ALA A 24 -16.85 7.30 0.12
CA ALA A 24 -15.51 7.76 -0.18
C ALA A 24 -14.47 6.67 0.10
N ALA A 25 -14.58 5.97 1.22
CA ALA A 25 -13.72 4.84 1.56
C ALA A 25 -13.85 3.70 0.53
N ASP A 26 -15.08 3.31 0.18
CA ASP A 26 -15.33 2.23 -0.80
C ASP A 26 -14.73 2.55 -2.17
N ARG A 27 -14.73 3.83 -2.57
CA ARG A 27 -14.11 4.27 -3.84
C ARG A 27 -12.59 4.19 -3.79
N LEU A 28 -11.97 4.53 -2.66
CA LEU A 28 -10.53 4.40 -2.48
C LEU A 28 -10.11 2.93 -2.54
N ASP A 29 -10.84 2.06 -1.84
CA ASP A 29 -10.58 0.62 -1.87
C ASP A 29 -10.74 0.06 -3.29
N ALA A 30 -11.79 0.46 -4.01
CA ALA A 30 -11.98 0.07 -5.41
C ALA A 30 -10.84 0.53 -6.33
N ALA A 31 -10.35 1.76 -6.14
CA ALA A 31 -9.23 2.29 -6.91
C ALA A 31 -7.94 1.51 -6.64
N VAL A 32 -7.63 1.24 -5.38
CA VAL A 32 -6.46 0.43 -4.97
C VAL A 32 -6.55 -0.96 -5.59
N LEU A 33 -7.69 -1.63 -5.49
CA LEU A 33 -7.89 -2.96 -6.04
C LEU A 33 -7.78 -2.99 -7.58
N MET A 34 -8.26 -1.96 -8.26
CA MET A 34 -8.11 -1.83 -9.70
C MET A 34 -6.64 -1.71 -10.11
N ILE A 35 -5.87 -0.87 -9.43
CA ILE A 35 -4.44 -0.67 -9.69
C ILE A 35 -3.68 -1.98 -9.42
N SER A 36 -3.90 -2.62 -8.28
CA SER A 36 -3.22 -3.88 -7.93
C SER A 36 -3.58 -5.03 -8.90
N ARG A 37 -4.82 -5.08 -9.40
CA ARG A 37 -5.23 -6.06 -10.44
C ARG A 37 -4.54 -5.79 -11.77
N ALA A 38 -4.44 -4.53 -12.19
CA ALA A 38 -3.70 -4.17 -13.40
C ALA A 38 -2.20 -4.54 -13.27
N ALA A 39 -1.63 -4.37 -12.08
CA ALA A 39 -0.25 -4.74 -11.78
C ALA A 39 -0.02 -6.25 -11.62
N ALA A 40 -1.06 -7.07 -11.53
CA ALA A 40 -0.93 -8.51 -11.28
C ALA A 40 -0.12 -9.23 -12.39
N GLY A 41 -0.27 -8.81 -13.64
CA GLY A 41 0.52 -9.36 -14.76
C GLY A 41 2.02 -9.05 -14.64
N LEU A 42 2.38 -7.96 -13.96
CA LEU A 42 3.76 -7.53 -13.77
C LEU A 42 4.53 -8.45 -12.81
N PHE A 43 3.84 -9.17 -11.91
CA PHE A 43 4.46 -10.20 -11.09
C PHE A 43 5.05 -11.34 -11.92
N LEU A 44 4.37 -11.73 -13.00
CA LEU A 44 4.88 -12.76 -13.90
C LEU A 44 6.14 -12.27 -14.62
N LEU A 45 6.13 -11.02 -15.07
CA LEU A 45 7.28 -10.37 -15.70
C LEU A 45 8.46 -10.26 -14.73
N LEU A 46 8.21 -9.84 -13.48
CA LEU A 46 9.23 -9.81 -12.43
C LEU A 46 9.83 -11.19 -12.19
N THR A 47 8.98 -12.22 -12.06
CA THR A 47 9.43 -13.59 -11.85
C THR A 47 10.30 -14.06 -13.01
N ALA A 48 9.90 -13.79 -14.24
CA ALA A 48 10.71 -14.09 -15.43
C ALA A 48 12.05 -13.33 -15.42
N ALA A 49 12.05 -12.04 -15.06
CA ALA A 49 13.27 -11.24 -14.97
C ALA A 49 14.26 -11.79 -13.93
N ILE A 50 13.78 -12.20 -12.76
CA ILE A 50 14.59 -12.84 -11.72
C ILE A 50 15.15 -14.18 -12.24
N LEU A 51 14.34 -15.01 -12.88
CA LEU A 51 14.79 -16.29 -13.43
C LEU A 51 15.87 -16.09 -14.50
N VAL A 52 15.65 -15.16 -15.44
CA VAL A 52 16.64 -14.83 -16.48
C VAL A 52 17.94 -14.35 -15.83
N HIS A 53 17.86 -13.47 -14.84
CA HIS A 53 19.04 -12.98 -14.12
C HIS A 53 19.81 -14.11 -13.42
N VAL A 54 19.12 -15.01 -12.72
CA VAL A 54 19.71 -16.17 -12.04
C VAL A 54 20.37 -17.11 -13.06
N VAL A 55 19.68 -17.43 -14.15
CA VAL A 55 20.22 -18.32 -15.20
C VAL A 55 21.46 -17.71 -15.85
N LEU A 56 21.43 -16.42 -16.22
CA LEU A 56 22.59 -15.73 -16.79
C LEU A 56 23.78 -15.73 -15.83
N ARG A 57 23.52 -15.45 -14.55
CA ARG A 57 24.56 -15.38 -13.52
C ARG A 57 25.21 -16.74 -13.25
N TYR A 58 24.43 -17.81 -13.13
CA TYR A 58 24.94 -19.12 -12.73
C TYR A 58 25.30 -20.03 -13.91
N ALA A 59 24.59 -19.97 -15.04
CA ALA A 59 24.86 -20.83 -16.20
C ALA A 59 25.84 -20.19 -17.19
N ALA A 60 25.75 -18.88 -17.41
CA ALA A 60 26.61 -18.16 -18.35
C ALA A 60 27.74 -17.36 -17.69
N GLY A 61 27.71 -17.19 -16.36
CA GLY A 61 28.67 -16.34 -15.63
C GLY A 61 28.53 -14.85 -15.94
N ILE A 62 27.43 -14.42 -16.56
CA ILE A 62 27.17 -13.03 -16.97
C ILE A 62 26.35 -12.35 -15.88
N ASN A 63 26.86 -11.24 -15.35
CA ASN A 63 26.11 -10.40 -14.41
C ASN A 63 25.58 -9.13 -15.11
N LEU A 64 24.26 -9.00 -15.21
CA LEU A 64 23.59 -7.83 -15.78
C LEU A 64 23.11 -6.91 -14.65
N VAL A 65 23.96 -5.95 -14.27
CA VAL A 65 23.72 -5.06 -13.12
C VAL A 65 22.43 -4.24 -13.29
N TRP A 66 22.13 -3.72 -14.48
CA TRP A 66 20.86 -3.02 -14.74
C TRP A 66 19.62 -3.92 -14.55
N LEU A 67 19.71 -5.23 -14.83
CA LEU A 67 18.61 -6.16 -14.67
C LEU A 67 18.41 -6.53 -13.20
N GLU A 68 19.52 -6.58 -12.44
CA GLU A 68 19.50 -6.68 -10.98
C GLU A 68 18.80 -5.47 -10.36
N GLU A 69 19.22 -4.27 -10.79
CA GLU A 69 18.63 -3.00 -10.35
C GLU A 69 17.14 -2.89 -10.71
N LEU A 70 16.76 -3.31 -11.92
CA LEU A 70 15.38 -3.26 -12.37
C LEU A 70 14.47 -4.19 -11.56
N HIS A 71 14.90 -5.44 -11.31
CA HIS A 71 14.02 -6.38 -10.63
C HIS A 71 13.80 -6.01 -9.17
N TRP A 72 14.77 -5.41 -8.46
CA TRP A 72 14.57 -5.06 -7.05
C TRP A 72 13.63 -3.86 -6.91
N GLN A 73 13.75 -2.86 -7.80
CA GLN A 73 12.83 -1.72 -7.85
C GLN A 73 11.41 -2.19 -8.19
N LEU A 74 11.28 -3.06 -9.19
CA LEU A 74 10.00 -3.63 -9.59
C LEU A 74 9.38 -4.48 -8.48
N TYR A 75 10.20 -5.25 -7.76
CA TYR A 75 9.77 -6.02 -6.59
C TYR A 75 9.28 -5.10 -5.47
N ALA A 76 10.02 -4.04 -5.12
CA ALA A 76 9.61 -3.10 -4.09
C ALA A 76 8.26 -2.42 -4.42
N PHE A 77 8.08 -2.01 -5.67
CA PHE A 77 6.82 -1.44 -6.17
C PHE A 77 5.66 -2.44 -6.04
N LEU A 78 5.83 -3.66 -6.54
CA LEU A 78 4.80 -4.69 -6.53
C LEU A 78 4.48 -5.20 -5.12
N ALA A 79 5.48 -5.33 -4.25
CA ALA A 79 5.31 -5.69 -2.85
C ALA A 79 4.48 -4.63 -2.11
N THR A 80 4.77 -3.34 -2.36
CA THR A 80 4.00 -2.23 -1.77
C THR A 80 2.54 -2.24 -2.25
N LEU A 81 2.29 -2.49 -3.54
CA LEU A 81 0.93 -2.67 -4.06
C LEU A 81 0.20 -3.89 -3.47
N GLY A 82 0.94 -4.96 -3.15
CA GLY A 82 0.42 -6.13 -2.46
C GLY A 82 0.00 -5.84 -1.01
N VAL A 83 0.78 -5.03 -0.29
CA VAL A 83 0.42 -4.55 1.05
C VAL A 83 -0.82 -3.64 0.98
N ALA A 84 -0.88 -2.74 -0.01
CA ALA A 84 -2.03 -1.86 -0.21
C ALA A 84 -3.32 -2.64 -0.51
N SER A 85 -3.25 -3.68 -1.36
CA SER A 85 -4.43 -4.51 -1.66
C SER A 85 -4.88 -5.33 -0.45
N ALA A 86 -3.95 -5.88 0.33
CA ALA A 86 -4.27 -6.61 1.57
C ALA A 86 -4.90 -5.69 2.64
N ALA A 87 -4.51 -4.41 2.67
CA ALA A 87 -5.13 -3.42 3.52
C ALA A 87 -6.58 -3.14 3.07
N ALA A 88 -6.81 -2.94 1.77
CA ALA A 88 -8.15 -2.69 1.21
C ALA A 88 -9.11 -3.88 1.40
N THR A 89 -8.64 -5.12 1.28
CA THR A 89 -9.48 -6.32 1.51
C THR A 89 -9.57 -6.74 2.97
N ASN A 90 -9.01 -5.97 3.91
CA ASN A 90 -8.92 -6.34 5.32
C ASN A 90 -8.29 -7.74 5.55
N SER A 91 -7.45 -8.19 4.61
CA SER A 91 -6.77 -9.49 4.64
C SER A 91 -5.42 -9.44 5.33
N HIS A 92 -5.09 -8.31 5.97
CA HIS A 92 -3.94 -8.23 6.86
C HIS A 92 -4.06 -9.31 7.94
N VAL A 93 -2.96 -9.99 8.25
CA VAL A 93 -2.94 -11.04 9.27
C VAL A 93 -3.30 -10.39 10.62
N ARG A 94 -4.55 -10.56 11.04
CA ARG A 94 -5.01 -10.15 12.36
C ARG A 94 -4.41 -11.11 13.37
N LEU A 95 -4.08 -10.62 14.56
CA LEU A 95 -3.63 -11.48 15.66
C LEU A 95 -4.85 -12.26 16.20
N ASP A 96 -5.34 -13.22 15.41
CA ASP A 96 -6.56 -13.99 15.66
C ASP A 96 -6.50 -14.82 16.96
N LEU A 97 -5.30 -14.97 17.54
CA LEU A 97 -5.05 -15.65 18.82
C LEU A 97 -5.69 -14.96 20.04
N LEU A 98 -5.92 -13.64 19.98
CA LEU A 98 -6.52 -12.88 21.08
C LEU A 98 -8.03 -12.63 20.90
N HIS A 99 -8.58 -12.97 19.73
CA HIS A 99 -9.96 -12.64 19.36
C HIS A 99 -11.07 -13.39 20.12
N PRO A 100 -10.92 -14.61 20.64
CA PRO A 100 -12.03 -15.32 21.28
C PRO A 100 -12.58 -14.66 22.56
N ARG A 101 -11.76 -13.86 23.27
CA ARG A 101 -12.10 -13.33 24.60
C ARG A 101 -12.62 -11.90 24.60
N PHE A 102 -12.58 -11.19 23.47
CA PHE A 102 -12.94 -9.77 23.42
C PHE A 102 -14.33 -9.52 22.85
N SER A 103 -15.04 -8.55 23.45
CA SER A 103 -16.33 -8.06 22.95
C SER A 103 -16.19 -7.37 21.58
N ARG A 104 -17.29 -7.29 20.81
CA ARG A 104 -17.30 -6.59 19.50
C ARG A 104 -16.83 -5.13 19.60
N ARG A 105 -17.13 -4.43 20.70
CA ARG A 105 -16.72 -3.05 20.93
C ARG A 105 -15.22 -2.92 21.20
N THR A 106 -14.67 -3.83 22.01
CA THR A 106 -13.22 -3.84 22.31
C THR A 106 -12.42 -4.13 21.04
N LYS A 107 -12.88 -5.05 20.19
CA LYS A 107 -12.23 -5.35 18.90
C LYS A 107 -12.17 -4.12 17.98
N ALA A 108 -13.30 -3.45 17.78
CA ALA A 108 -13.37 -2.25 16.95
C ALA A 108 -12.50 -1.12 17.52
N PHE A 109 -12.45 -0.96 18.85
CA PHE A 109 -11.59 0.03 19.49
C PHE A 109 -10.10 -0.27 19.26
N ILE A 110 -9.67 -1.52 19.46
CA ILE A 110 -8.28 -1.94 19.23
C ILE A 110 -7.88 -1.75 17.76
N GLU A 111 -8.77 -2.07 16.82
CA GLU A 111 -8.53 -1.92 15.39
C GLU A 111 -8.35 -0.44 15.00
N VAL A 112 -9.27 0.44 15.43
CA VAL A 112 -9.20 1.88 15.15
C VAL A 112 -7.98 2.52 15.82
N VAL A 113 -7.71 2.19 17.09
CA VAL A 113 -6.55 2.75 17.82
C VAL A 113 -5.24 2.20 17.26
N GLY A 114 -5.20 0.91 16.92
CA GLY A 114 -4.03 0.26 16.34
C GLY A 114 -3.67 0.86 14.97
N GLN A 115 -4.66 0.98 14.09
CA GLN A 115 -4.48 1.62 12.78
C GLN A 115 -4.14 3.10 12.94
N GLY A 116 -4.80 3.81 13.86
CA GLY A 116 -4.60 5.23 14.09
C GLY A 116 -3.22 5.57 14.67
N LEU A 117 -2.72 4.78 15.63
CA LEU A 117 -1.51 5.10 16.38
C LEU A 117 -0.24 4.46 15.82
N PHE A 118 -0.35 3.33 15.12
CA PHE A 118 0.82 2.62 14.60
C PHE A 118 0.87 2.69 13.08
N VAL A 119 -0.18 2.29 12.39
CA VAL A 119 -0.15 2.12 10.93
C VAL A 119 -0.15 3.46 10.21
N LEU A 120 -1.08 4.37 10.54
CA LEU A 120 -1.18 5.67 9.90
C LEU A 120 0.08 6.54 10.06
N PRO A 121 0.62 6.79 11.27
CA PRO A 121 1.80 7.65 11.42
C PRO A 121 3.04 7.04 10.75
N LEU A 122 3.20 5.71 10.81
CA LEU A 122 4.30 5.04 10.13
C LEU A 122 4.20 5.19 8.61
N THR A 123 3.00 4.97 8.05
CA THR A 123 2.76 5.12 6.61
C THR A 123 3.01 6.56 6.15
N VAL A 124 2.54 7.55 6.91
CA VAL A 124 2.77 8.97 6.62
C VAL A 124 4.26 9.31 6.68
N LEU A 125 4.98 8.81 7.70
CA LEU A 125 6.41 9.07 7.86
C LEU A 125 7.23 8.51 6.68
N ILE A 126 6.95 7.26 6.30
CA ILE A 126 7.60 6.59 5.16
C ILE A 126 7.25 7.32 3.86
N GLY A 127 5.98 7.65 3.65
CA GLY A 127 5.54 8.37 2.45
C GLY A 127 6.17 9.76 2.34
N TRP A 128 6.28 10.49 3.45
CA TRP A 128 6.90 11.82 3.49
C TRP A 128 8.39 11.77 3.15
N HIS A 129 9.15 10.90 3.82
CA HIS A 129 10.57 10.76 3.53
C HIS A 129 10.82 10.19 2.13
N GLY A 130 10.01 9.23 1.70
CA GLY A 130 10.07 8.68 0.34
C GLY A 130 9.86 9.77 -0.71
N TRP A 131 8.87 10.63 -0.54
CA TRP A 131 8.64 11.75 -1.45
C TRP A 131 9.80 12.74 -1.47
N LEU A 132 10.37 13.08 -0.31
CA LEU A 132 11.52 13.97 -0.23
C LEU A 132 12.73 13.37 -0.95
N SER A 133 13.02 12.09 -0.74
CA SER A 133 14.10 11.37 -1.43
C SER A 133 13.90 11.37 -2.94
N VAL A 134 12.68 11.09 -3.41
CA VAL A 134 12.34 11.13 -4.84
C VAL A 134 12.57 12.55 -5.40
N ALA A 135 12.07 13.59 -4.71
CA ALA A 135 12.24 14.96 -5.17
C ALA A 135 13.72 15.38 -5.25
N GLN A 136 14.54 14.95 -4.30
CA GLN A 136 15.98 15.20 -4.32
C GLN A 136 16.68 14.46 -5.48
N ALA A 137 16.39 13.17 -5.67
CA ALA A 137 16.94 12.37 -6.76
C ALA A 137 16.63 12.98 -8.13
N PHE A 138 15.38 13.43 -8.35
CA PHE A 138 14.99 14.13 -9.57
C PHE A 138 15.71 15.48 -9.75
N ALA A 139 15.93 16.24 -8.66
CA ALA A 139 16.59 17.54 -8.73
C ALA A 139 18.08 17.44 -9.12
N ILE A 140 18.75 16.37 -8.71
CA ILE A 140 20.18 16.14 -9.02
C ILE A 140 20.38 15.21 -10.23
N ASN A 141 19.30 14.77 -10.87
CA ASN A 141 19.30 13.79 -11.95
C ASN A 141 20.11 12.54 -11.59
N GLU A 142 19.80 11.98 -10.42
CA GLU A 142 20.50 10.86 -9.82
C GLU A 142 20.51 9.65 -10.78
N ARG A 143 21.68 9.02 -10.88
CA ARG A 143 21.91 7.84 -11.71
C ARG A 143 22.51 6.75 -10.85
N SER A 144 22.38 5.51 -11.31
CA SER A 144 22.99 4.40 -10.62
C SER A 144 24.49 4.63 -10.45
N VAL A 145 24.98 4.32 -9.25
CA VAL A 145 26.41 4.36 -8.90
C VAL A 145 27.21 3.34 -9.74
N ASN A 146 26.52 2.35 -10.33
CA ASN A 146 27.12 1.36 -11.20
C ASN A 146 27.14 1.85 -12.65
N GLU A 147 28.31 1.80 -13.31
CA GLU A 147 28.49 2.24 -14.70
C GLU A 147 27.59 1.51 -15.72
N GLN A 148 27.10 0.32 -15.37
CA GLN A 148 26.17 -0.50 -16.18
C GLN A 148 24.77 -0.63 -15.54
N GLY A 149 24.45 0.21 -14.57
CA GLY A 149 23.16 0.25 -13.87
C GLY A 149 22.07 0.99 -14.64
N LEU A 150 20.92 1.21 -14.00
CA LEU A 150 19.80 1.91 -14.64
C LEU A 150 20.13 3.38 -14.93
N PRO A 151 19.66 3.95 -16.07
CA PRO A 151 19.96 5.34 -16.43
C PRO A 151 19.40 6.37 -15.45
N PHE A 152 18.32 6.02 -14.75
CA PHE A 152 17.65 6.83 -13.73
C PHE A 152 17.29 5.91 -12.57
N THR A 153 17.57 6.36 -11.34
CA THR A 153 17.34 5.62 -10.08
C THR A 153 16.73 6.58 -9.07
#